data_AF-A0A060WXL0-F1
#
_entry.id   AF-A0A060WXL0-F1
#
_cell.length_a   1.000
_cell.length_b   1.000
_cell.length_c   1.000
_cell.angle_alpha   90.00
_cell.angle_beta   90.00
_cell.angle_gamma   90.00
#
_symmetry.space_group_name_H-M   'P 1'
#
loop_
_entity.id
_entity.type
_entity.pdbx_description
1 polymer ?
#
loop_
_entity_poly.entity_id
_entity_poly.type
_entity_poly.pdbx_seq_one_letter_code
_entity_poly.pdbx_strand_id
1 'polypeptide(L)' 'MLWRCFSAAGTGRLVRIEGNMNGAKYREILDENLLQSAQDLRLGQRFTFQQDNAGVASGQVSECP' A
#
# COMPACT_ATOMS: atom_id res chain seq x y z
N MET A 1 -10.90 9.96 2.79
CA MET A 1 -9.73 9.74 1.90
C MET A 1 -9.81 8.32 1.33
N LEU A 2 -8.93 7.96 0.39
CA LEU A 2 -8.89 6.61 -0.18
C LEU A 2 -7.47 6.08 -0.18
N TRP A 3 -7.29 4.80 0.16
CA TRP A 3 -6.06 4.05 -0.07
C TRP A 3 -6.31 3.02 -1.17
N ARG A 4 -5.35 2.83 -2.07
CA ARG A 4 -5.42 1.87 -3.16
C ARG A 4 -4.07 1.23 -3.39
N CYS A 5 -4.07 -0.08 -3.65
CA CYS A 5 -2.89 -0.79 -4.15
C CYS A 5 -3.06 -1.14 -5.64
N PHE A 6 -2.01 -1.03 -6.44
CA PHE A 6 -2.02 -1.44 -7.84
C PHE A 6 -0.62 -1.90 -8.29
N SER A 7 -0.58 -2.69 -9.37
CA SER A 7 0.63 -3.14 -10.04
C SER A 7 0.40 -3.26 -11.55
N ALA A 8 1.44 -3.67 -12.30
CA ALA A 8 1.26 -4.00 -13.72
C ALA A 8 0.28 -5.16 -13.96
N ALA A 9 0.05 -6.02 -12.95
CA ALA A 9 -0.91 -7.12 -13.02
C ALA A 9 -2.37 -6.66 -12.84
N GLY A 10 -2.60 -5.45 -12.35
CA GLY A 10 -3.94 -4.89 -12.18
C GLY A 10 -4.10 -4.06 -10.92
N THR A 11 -5.35 -3.98 -10.43
CA THR A 11 -5.67 -3.27 -9.19
C THR A 11 -5.84 -4.25 -8.03
N GLY A 12 -5.22 -3.95 -6.89
CA GLY A 12 -5.46 -4.62 -5.62
C GLY A 12 -6.63 -4.01 -4.86
N ARG A 13 -6.56 -3.99 -3.52
CA ARG A 13 -7.65 -3.47 -2.69
C ARG A 13 -7.80 -1.95 -2.77
N LEU A 14 -9.04 -1.52 -2.57
CA LEU A 14 -9.46 -0.12 -2.48
C LEU A 14 -10.17 0.09 -1.15
N VAL A 15 -9.62 0.94 -0.28
CA VAL A 15 -10.11 1.13 1.09
C VAL A 15 -10.53 2.57 1.30
N ARG A 16 -11.79 2.76 1.72
CA ARG A 16 -12.32 4.06 2.14
C ARG A 16 -11.83 4.36 3.55
N ILE A 17 -11.12 5.48 3.69
CA ILE A 17 -10.61 5.95 4.98
C ILE A 17 -11.58 6.96 5.56
N GLU A 18 -12.06 6.66 6.77
CA GLU A 18 -12.93 7.55 7.53
C GLU A 18 -12.11 8.56 8.34
N GLY A 19 -12.51 9.83 8.21
CA GLY A 19 -11.80 10.97 8.79
C GLY A 19 -10.45 11.25 8.13
N ASN A 20 -9.58 11.92 8.87
CA ASN A 20 -8.22 12.24 8.43
C ASN A 20 -7.28 11.05 8.58
N MET A 21 -6.38 10.90 7.62
CA MET A 21 -5.26 9.97 7.71
C MET A 21 -4.25 10.45 8.74
N ASN A 22 -3.76 9.53 9.57
CA ASN A 22 -2.60 9.73 10.43
C ASN A 22 -1.68 8.51 10.30
N GLY A 23 -0.47 8.59 10.86
CA GLY A 23 0.52 7.51 10.72
C GLY A 23 0.08 6.18 11.31
N ALA A 24 -0.76 6.17 12.36
CA ALA A 24 -1.25 4.94 12.99
C ALA A 24 -2.29 4.23 12.10
N LYS A 25 -3.31 4.97 11.63
CA LYS A 25 -4.30 4.47 10.67
C LYS A 25 -3.65 3.99 9.38
N TYR A 26 -2.63 4.70 8.91
CA TYR A 26 -1.91 4.28 7.73
C TYR A 26 -1.19 2.94 7.93
N ARG A 27 -0.55 2.74 9.10
CA ARG A 27 0.09 1.47 9.46
C ARG A 27 -0.92 0.32 9.50
N GLU A 28 -2.09 0.56 10.09
CA GLU A 28 -3.20 -0.41 10.18
C GLU A 28 -3.70 -0.81 8.78
N ILE A 29 -3.91 0.16 7.89
CA ILE A 29 -4.30 -0.11 6.49
C ILE A 29 -3.25 -0.97 5.77
N LEU A 30 -1.96 -0.67 5.96
CA LEU A 30 -0.89 -1.46 5.36
C LEU A 30 -0.88 -2.89 5.90
N ASP A 31 -0.97 -3.07 7.23
CA ASP A 31 -0.94 -4.39 7.86
C ASP A 31 -2.11 -5.27 7.40
N GLU A 32 -3.31 -4.69 7.30
CA GLU A 32 -4.52 -5.40 6.89
C GLU A 32 -4.62 -5.67 5.40
N ASN A 33 -4.06 -4.80 4.54
CA ASN A 33 -4.39 -4.81 3.11
C ASN A 33 -3.19 -4.99 2.17
N LEU A 34 -1.96 -4.72 2.60
CA LEU A 34 -0.80 -4.74 1.70
C LEU A 34 -0.51 -6.17 1.20
N LEU A 35 -0.29 -7.11 2.12
CA LEU A 35 0.04 -8.50 1.77
C LEU A 35 -1.11 -9.17 1.03
N GLN A 36 -2.35 -8.90 1.43
CA GLN A 36 -3.51 -9.45 0.75
C GLN A 36 -3.66 -8.88 -0.67
N SER A 37 -3.40 -7.58 -0.87
CA SER A 37 -3.38 -6.99 -2.22
C SER A 37 -2.27 -7.61 -3.08
N ALA A 38 -1.10 -7.90 -2.50
CA ALA A 38 -0.01 -8.57 -3.21
C ALA A 38 -0.41 -9.99 -3.64
N GLN A 39 -1.11 -10.74 -2.79
CA GLN A 39 -1.66 -12.05 -3.12
C GLN A 39 -2.74 -11.97 -4.20
N ASP A 40 -3.68 -11.04 -4.09
CA ASP A 40 -4.77 -10.82 -5.05
C ASP A 40 -4.20 -10.47 -6.44
N LEU A 41 -3.13 -9.68 -6.46
CA LEU A 41 -2.36 -9.31 -7.65
C LEU A 41 -1.39 -10.40 -8.13
N ARG A 42 -1.30 -11.53 -7.42
CA ARG A 42 -0.37 -12.64 -7.69
C ARG A 42 1.08 -12.17 -7.84
N LEU A 43 1.47 -11.20 -7.02
CA LEU A 43 2.86 -10.81 -6.91
C LEU A 43 3.65 -12.00 -6.36
N GLY A 44 4.90 -12.14 -6.82
CA GLY A 44 5.78 -13.18 -6.33
C GLY A 44 6.06 -13.01 -4.83
N GLN A 45 6.76 -14.00 -4.24
CA GLN A 45 7.14 -13.96 -2.83
C GLN A 45 7.86 -12.66 -2.44
N ARG A 46 8.62 -12.07 -3.37
CA ARG A 46 9.23 -10.76 -3.16
C ARG A 46 8.60 -9.73 -4.07
N PHE A 47 8.22 -8.61 -3.47
CA PHE A 47 7.76 -7.46 -4.23
C PHE A 47 8.24 -6.16 -3.59
N THR A 48 8.31 -5.14 -4.41
CA THR A 48 8.73 -3.81 -4.01
C THR A 48 7.50 -2.95 -3.76
N PHE A 49 7.34 -2.48 -2.53
CA PHE A 49 6.27 -1.55 -2.17
C PHE A 49 6.76 -0.12 -2.24
N GLN A 50 6.08 0.71 -3.04
CA GLN A 50 6.35 2.13 -3.17
C GLN A 50 5.13 2.93 -2.72
N GLN A 51 5.38 3.99 -1.96
CA GLN A 51 4.36 4.92 -1.46
C GLN A 51 4.79 6.37 -1.67
N ASP A 52 3.82 7.27 -1.74
CA ASP A 52 4.06 8.71 -1.81
C ASP A 52 4.45 9.24 -0.43
N ASN A 53 5.66 9.81 -0.33
CA ASN A 53 6.00 10.61 0.83
C ASN A 53 5.49 12.03 0.59
N ALA A 54 4.35 12.39 1.18
CA ALA A 54 3.83 13.76 1.17
C ALA A 54 4.69 14.66 2.07
N GLY A 55 5.91 14.97 1.61
CA GLY A 55 6.89 15.79 2.30
C GLY A 55 8.32 15.45 1.87
N VAL A 56 8.82 16.17 0.87
CA VAL A 56 10.14 16.08 0.22
C VAL A 56 10.44 14.77 -0.54
N ALA A 57 10.75 14.94 -1.83
CA ALA A 57 11.04 13.91 -2.81
C ALA A 57 11.96 12.79 -2.29
N SER A 58 11.35 11.73 -1.79
CA SER A 58 11.98 10.45 -1.51
C SER A 58 10.84 9.43 -1.46
N GLY A 59 10.55 8.78 -2.59
CA GLY A 59 9.65 7.65 -2.59
C GLY A 59 10.25 6.58 -1.67
N GLN A 60 9.58 6.25 -0.58
CA GLN A 60 10.03 5.16 0.27
C GLN A 60 9.67 3.87 -0.45
N VAL A 61 10.73 3.13 -0.78
CA VAL A 61 10.67 1.84 -1.44
C VAL A 61 11.10 0.80 -0.43
N SER A 62 10.19 -0.08 -0.02
CA SER A 62 10.48 -1.20 0.89
C SER A 62 10.33 -2.52 0.17
N GLU A 63 11.33 -3.41 0.31
CA GLU A 63 11.19 -4.80 -0.10
C GLU A 63 10.30 -5.53 0.92
N CYS A 64 9.20 -6.11 0.43
CA CYS A 64 8.32 -6.94 1.23
C CYS A 64 8.76 -8.41 1.09
N PRO A 65 8.82 -9.17 2.21
CA PRO A 65 9.22 -10.57 2.23
C PRO A 65 8.16 -11.51 1.62
#